data_AF-A0A2K0W0G0-F1
#
_entry.id   AF-A0A2K0W0G0-F1
#
_cell.length_a   1.000
_cell.length_b   1.000
_cell.length_c   1.000
_cell.angle_alpha   90.00
_cell.angle_beta   90.00
_cell.angle_gamma   90.00
#
_symmetry.space_group_name_H-M   'P 1'
#
loop_
_entity.id
_entity.type
_entity.pdbx_description
1 polymer ?
#
loop_
_entity_poly.entity_id
_entity_poly.type
_entity_poly.pdbx_seq_one_letter_code
_entity_poly.pdbx_strand_id
1 'polypeptide(L)' 'MSQDGMFTQFLSIEYGNQKRLEQKLDEHLGIGNYEVVQRLGSQWKVMVKEELNEAQITDIRNYMRRRYKPTS' A
#
# COMPACT_ATOMS: atom_id res chain seq x y z
N MET A 1 -5.48 20.01 -13.70
CA MET A 1 -6.50 19.03 -14.12
C MET A 1 -6.44 17.89 -13.12
N SER A 2 -7.34 17.88 -12.15
CA SER A 2 -7.40 16.84 -11.12
C SER A 2 -8.15 15.65 -11.70
N GLN A 3 -7.46 14.54 -11.97
CA GLN A 3 -8.13 13.27 -12.17
C GLN A 3 -8.60 12.77 -10.79
N ASP A 4 -9.92 12.68 -10.60
CA ASP A 4 -10.59 11.91 -9.54
C ASP A 4 -10.16 12.10 -8.07
N GLY A 5 -9.73 13.29 -7.63
CA GLY A 5 -9.50 13.56 -6.19
C GLY A 5 -8.49 12.65 -5.48
N MET A 6 -7.80 11.77 -6.22
CA MET A 6 -6.78 10.87 -5.72
C MET A 6 -5.44 11.58 -5.73
N PHE A 7 -4.64 11.35 -4.70
CA PHE A 7 -3.28 11.84 -4.62
C PHE A 7 -2.31 10.69 -4.43
N THR A 8 -1.05 10.94 -4.79
CA THR A 8 0.01 9.94 -4.67
C THR A 8 0.51 9.90 -3.23
N GLN A 9 0.58 8.70 -2.66
CA GLN A 9 1.25 8.43 -1.39
C GLN A 9 2.32 7.36 -1.61
N PHE A 10 3.49 7.55 -0.97
CA PHE A 10 4.57 6.57 -1.01
C PHE A 10 4.58 5.75 0.27
N LEU A 11 4.40 4.44 0.13
CA LEU A 11 4.40 3.50 1.25
C LEU A 11 5.75 2.81 1.35
N SER A 12 6.52 3.10 2.39
CA SER A 12 7.79 2.40 2.70
C SER A 12 7.53 0.97 3.19
N ILE A 13 7.30 0.07 2.23
CA ILE A 13 7.04 -1.35 2.41
C ILE A 13 7.98 -2.11 1.50
N GLU A 14 9.00 -2.74 2.09
CA GLU A 14 10.05 -3.45 1.35
C GLU A 14 9.54 -4.67 0.57
N TYR A 15 8.41 -5.22 0.99
CA TYR A 15 7.88 -6.48 0.48
C TYR A 15 7.16 -6.30 -0.86
N GLY A 16 7.54 -7.13 -1.84
CA GLY A 16 7.18 -6.99 -3.25
C GLY A 16 5.86 -7.60 -3.72
N ASN A 17 4.95 -7.97 -2.83
CA ASN A 17 3.72 -8.68 -3.24
C ASN A 17 2.55 -7.72 -3.45
N GLN A 18 2.34 -7.29 -4.69
CA GLN A 18 1.25 -6.36 -5.06
C GLN A 18 -0.13 -6.86 -4.63
N LYS A 19 -0.47 -8.12 -4.93
CA LYS A 19 -1.79 -8.70 -4.60
C LYS A 19 -2.11 -8.62 -3.09
N ARG A 20 -1.09 -8.80 -2.24
CA ARG A 20 -1.25 -8.68 -0.78
C ARG A 20 -1.36 -7.24 -0.33
N LEU A 21 -0.64 -6.33 -0.98
CA LEU A 21 -0.80 -4.91 -0.73
C LEU A 21 -2.22 -4.46 -1.08
N GLU A 22 -2.71 -4.83 -2.25
CA GLU A 22 -4.10 -4.56 -2.70
C GLU A 22 -5.12 -5.12 -1.71
N GLN A 23 -5.01 -6.40 -1.34
CA GLN A 23 -5.89 -7.00 -0.33
C GLN A 23 -5.95 -6.18 0.97
N LYS A 24 -4.80 -5.68 1.42
CA LYS A 24 -4.74 -4.92 2.67
C LYS A 24 -5.21 -3.47 2.52
N LEU A 25 -5.03 -2.88 1.34
CA LEU A 25 -5.58 -1.56 1.02
C LEU A 25 -7.10 -1.62 0.85
N ASP A 26 -7.65 -2.70 0.29
CA ASP A 26 -9.09 -2.96 0.24
C ASP A 26 -9.72 -2.96 1.65
N GLU A 27 -9.05 -3.58 2.63
CA GLU A 27 -9.52 -3.62 4.03
C GLU A 27 -9.54 -2.22 4.68
N HIS A 28 -8.60 -1.33 4.33
CA HIS A 28 -8.45 -0.01 4.96
C HIS A 28 -9.21 1.10 4.26
N LEU A 29 -9.25 1.08 2.93
CA LEU A 29 -9.75 2.17 2.08
C LEU A 29 -11.02 1.77 1.32
N GLY A 30 -11.26 0.47 1.11
CA GLY A 30 -12.32 -0.04 0.24
C GLY A 30 -11.94 -0.06 -1.24
N ILE A 31 -12.63 -0.93 -1.98
CA ILE A 31 -12.42 -1.13 -3.41
C ILE A 31 -12.72 0.16 -4.18
N GLY A 32 -11.80 0.58 -5.06
CA GLY A 32 -11.95 1.77 -5.91
C GLY A 32 -11.57 3.10 -5.24
N ASN A 33 -11.05 3.06 -4.01
CA ASN A 33 -10.52 4.24 -3.30
C ASN A 33 -8.98 4.30 -3.30
N TYR A 34 -8.33 3.35 -3.97
CA TYR A 34 -6.89 3.35 -4.19
C TYR A 34 -6.53 2.70 -5.53
N GLU A 35 -5.29 2.92 -5.95
CA GLU A 35 -4.65 2.27 -7.09
C GLU A 35 -3.17 2.02 -6.77
N VAL A 36 -2.71 0.77 -6.90
CA VAL A 36 -1.28 0.46 -6.76
C VAL A 36 -0.60 0.71 -8.11
N VAL A 37 0.20 1.78 -8.20
CA VAL A 37 0.77 2.25 -9.47
C VAL A 37 2.04 1.49 -9.83
N GLN A 38 3.03 1.47 -8.94
CA GLN A 38 4.31 0.81 -9.18
C GLN A 38 5.10 0.59 -7.90
N ARG A 39 6.04 -0.37 -7.96
CA ARG A 39 7.06 -0.55 -6.93
C ARG A 39 8.33 0.24 -7.27
N LEU A 40 8.89 0.92 -6.28
CA LEU A 40 10.11 1.71 -6.33
C LEU A 40 11.08 1.19 -5.28
N GLY A 41 11.83 0.13 -5.60
CA GLY A 41 12.75 -0.52 -4.67
C GLY A 41 12.03 -1.05 -3.41
N SER A 42 12.27 -0.39 -2.28
CA SER A 42 11.68 -0.68 -0.96
C SER A 42 10.37 0.06 -0.68
N GLN A 43 9.80 0.73 -1.69
CA GLN A 43 8.57 1.51 -1.53
C GLN A 43 7.54 1.15 -2.61
N TRP A 44 6.28 1.45 -2.30
CA TRP A 44 5.18 1.37 -3.24
C TRP A 44 4.62 2.76 -3.49
N LYS A 45 4.47 3.12 -4.76
CA LYS A 45 3.70 4.28 -5.18
C LYS A 45 2.25 3.84 -5.30
N VAL A 46 1.40 4.41 -4.46
CA VAL A 46 -0.05 4.19 -4.49
C VAL A 46 -0.75 5.52 -4.73
N MET A 47 -1.87 5.49 -5.43
CA MET A 47 -2.83 6.58 -5.45
C MET A 47 -3.94 6.24 -4.48
N VAL A 48 -4.37 7.21 -3.68
CA VAL A 48 -5.41 7.04 -2.66
C VAL A 48 -6.35 8.25 -2.68
N LYS A 49 -7.63 8.03 -2.37
CA LYS A 49 -8.59 9.13 -2.17
C LYS A 49 -8.47 9.78 -0.79
N GLU A 50 -7.99 9.02 0.20
CA GLU A 50 -7.82 9.47 1.58
C GLU A 50 -6.43 9.06 2.08
N GLU A 51 -5.82 9.89 2.91
CA GLU A 51 -4.43 9.68 3.35
C GLU A 51 -4.39 8.54 4.35
N LEU A 52 -3.53 7.54 4.10
CA LEU A 52 -3.28 6.51 5.09
C LEU A 52 -2.55 7.14 6.28
N ASN A 53 -3.12 7.02 7.46
CA ASN A 53 -2.48 7.44 8.70
C ASN A 53 -1.37 6.46 9.11
N GLU A 54 -0.52 6.86 10.06
CA GLU A 54 0.62 6.06 10.51
C GLU A 54 0.22 4.69 11.06
N ALA A 55 -0.93 4.59 11.73
CA ALA A 55 -1.43 3.32 12.26
C ALA A 55 -1.82 2.35 11.13
N GLN A 56 -2.51 2.84 10.09
CA GLN A 56 -2.85 2.05 8.90
C GLN A 56 -1.59 1.63 8.15
N ILE A 57 -0.63 2.54 7.93
CA ILE A 57 0.65 2.22 7.28
C ILE A 57 1.41 1.14 8.06
N THR A 58 1.43 1.24 9.39
CA THR A 58 2.07 0.26 10.27
C THR A 58 1.39 -1.11 10.18
N ASP A 59 0.06 -1.15 10.16
CA ASP A 59 -0.70 -2.40 9.99
C ASP A 59 -0.46 -3.04 8.62
N ILE A 60 -0.48 -2.26 7.54
CA ILE A 60 -0.14 -2.73 6.19
C ILE A 60 1.28 -3.31 6.17
N ARG A 61 2.26 -2.60 6.74
CA ARG A 61 3.66 -3.08 6.82
C ARG A 61 3.77 -4.39 7.58
N ASN A 62 3.08 -4.52 8.71
CA ASN A 62 3.07 -5.74 9.53
C ASN A 62 2.40 -6.91 8.81
N TYR A 63 1.28 -6.67 8.13
CA TYR A 63 0.60 -7.66 7.30
C TYR A 63 1.51 -8.17 6.17
N MET A 64 2.17 -7.24 5.49
CA MET A 64 3.11 -7.54 4.40
C MET A 64 4.33 -8.34 4.89
N ARG A 65 4.80 -8.08 6.11
CA ARG A 65 5.89 -8.83 6.76
C ARG A 65 5.50 -10.27 7.15
N ARG A 66 4.25 -10.50 7.59
CA ARG A 66 3.79 -11.73 8.30
C ARG A 66 3.84 -13.07 7.52
N ARG A 67 4.52 -13.17 6.37
CA ARG A 67 4.79 -14.48 5.72
C ARG A 67 6.14 -14.63 5.04
N TYR A 68 7.03 -13.66 5.14
CA TYR A 68 8.43 -13.92 4.81
C TYR A 68 9.05 -14.58 6.04
N LYS A 69 9.07 -15.92 6.06
CA LYS A 69 10.17 -16.58 6.77
C LYS A 69 11.44 -15.93 6.21
N PRO A 70 12.37 -15.45 7.03
CA PRO A 70 13.69 -15.11 6.50
C PRO A 70 14.16 -16.36 5.76
N THR A 71 14.37 -16.26 4.45
CA THR A 71 15.19 -17.25 3.76
C THR A 71 16.56 -17.07 4.39
N SER A 72 16.88 -17.98 5.32
CA SER A 72 18.20 -18.13 5.93
C SER A 72 19.30 -18.18 4.89
#